data_AF-A0A845DWL6-F1
#
_entry.id   AF-A0A845DWL6-F1
#
_cell.length_a   1.000
_cell.length_b   1.000
_cell.length_c   1.000
_cell.angle_alpha   90.00
_cell.angle_beta   90.00
_cell.angle_gamma   90.00
#
_symmetry.space_group_name_H-M   'P 1'
#
loop_
_entity.id
_entity.type
_entity.pdbx_description
1 polymer ?
#
loop_
_entity_poly.entity_id
_entity_poly.type
_entity_poly.pdbx_seq_one_letter_code
_entity_poly.pdbx_strand_id
1 'polypeptide(L)'
;MDVVTKFYQALNKLDIKYDEETGRLSKPIVFVVYDSSRKIQAKRLFILKNYFLILREEENDTRKIQFKHIKGFQYVDKSEIIT
;
A
#
# COMPACT_ATOMS: atom_id res chain seq x y z
N MET A 1 -6.42 -7.84 -13.93
CA MET A 1 -5.16 -7.27 -13.42
C MET A 1 -5.09 -7.54 -11.93
N ASP A 2 -4.01 -8.14 -11.46
CA ASP A 2 -3.84 -8.50 -10.04
C ASP A 2 -3.47 -7.27 -9.19
N VAL A 3 -3.57 -7.42 -7.87
CA VAL A 3 -3.36 -6.33 -6.92
C VAL A 3 -1.89 -5.88 -6.86
N VAL A 4 -0.94 -6.79 -7.11
CA VAL A 4 0.49 -6.46 -7.09
C VAL A 4 0.83 -5.60 -8.30
N THR A 5 0.32 -5.95 -9.49
CA THR A 5 0.45 -5.10 -10.68
C THR A 5 -0.17 -3.70 -10.45
N LYS A 6 -1.37 -3.63 -9.85
CA LYS A 6 -1.99 -2.35 -9.48
C LYS A 6 -1.13 -1.54 -8.51
N PHE A 7 -0.48 -2.21 -7.55
CA PHE A 7 0.41 -1.57 -6.59
C PHE A 7 1.62 -0.94 -7.28
N TYR A 8 2.36 -1.68 -8.10
CA TYR A 8 3.52 -1.13 -8.82
C TYR A 8 3.12 -0.03 -9.80
N GLN A 9 1.96 -0.12 -10.45
CA GLN A 9 1.44 0.97 -11.26
C GLN A 9 1.12 2.22 -10.44
N ALA A 10 0.54 2.06 -9.25
CA ALA A 10 0.29 3.18 -8.35
C ALA A 10 1.60 3.81 -7.87
N LEU A 11 2.60 3.01 -7.51
CA LEU A 11 3.94 3.50 -7.16
C LEU A 11 4.55 4.33 -8.30
N ASN A 12 4.51 3.81 -9.53
CA ASN A 12 5.04 4.50 -10.70
C ASN A 12 4.30 5.81 -10.99
N LYS A 13 2.95 5.80 -10.95
CA LYS A 13 2.14 7.01 -11.15
C LYS A 13 2.37 8.08 -10.09
N LEU A 14 2.68 7.66 -8.86
CA LEU A 14 2.87 8.55 -7.72
C LEU A 14 4.34 8.93 -7.48
N ASP A 15 5.25 8.49 -8.36
CA ASP A 15 6.70 8.68 -8.20
C ASP A 15 7.18 8.26 -6.78
N ILE A 16 6.75 7.05 -6.38
CA ILE A 16 7.15 6.38 -5.13
C ILE A 16 8.08 5.23 -5.50
N LYS A 17 9.29 5.26 -4.97
CA LYS A 17 10.27 4.17 -5.11
C LYS A 17 10.01 3.14 -4.03
N TYR A 18 10.09 1.86 -4.39
CA TYR A 18 9.98 0.74 -3.47
C TYR A 18 11.30 -0.04 -3.49
N ASP A 19 11.89 -0.19 -2.31
CA ASP A 19 13.04 -1.05 -2.07
C ASP A 19 12.53 -2.44 -1.68
N GLU A 20 12.74 -3.42 -2.55
CA GLU A 20 12.21 -4.78 -2.37
C GLU A 20 12.94 -5.56 -1.26
N GLU A 21 14.21 -5.24 -0.99
CA GLU A 21 15.00 -5.90 0.06
C GLU A 21 14.53 -5.46 1.44
N THR A 22 14.31 -4.15 1.60
CA THR A 22 13.96 -3.58 2.90
C THR A 22 12.46 -3.37 3.08
N GLY A 23 11.67 -3.47 2.01
CA GLY A 23 10.24 -3.17 1.98
C GLY A 23 9.92 -1.67 2.08
N ARG A 24 10.92 -0.78 2.00
CA ARG A 24 10.76 0.65 2.30
C ARG A 24 10.25 1.42 1.08
N LEU A 25 9.32 2.34 1.32
CA LEU A 25 8.85 3.29 0.32
C LEU A 25 9.56 4.63 0.48
N SER A 26 9.88 5.30 -0.64
CA SER A 26 10.46 6.65 -0.60
C SER A 26 9.48 7.69 -0.05
N LYS A 27 8.17 7.47 -0.25
CA LYS A 27 7.06 8.28 0.28
C LYS A 27 5.96 7.32 0.75
N PRO A 28 5.18 7.68 1.79
CA PRO A 28 4.09 6.82 2.22
C PRO A 28 3.00 6.70 1.16
N ILE A 29 2.36 5.53 1.08
CA ILE A 29 1.18 5.28 0.24
C ILE A 29 -0.02 4.92 1.12
N VAL A 30 -1.22 5.30 0.69
CA VAL A 30 -2.48 4.95 1.38
C VAL A 30 -3.14 3.78 0.68
N PHE A 31 -3.37 2.70 1.41
CA PHE A 31 -4.19 1.58 1.01
C PHE A 31 -5.65 1.90 1.28
N VAL A 32 -6.51 1.78 0.27
CA VAL A 32 -7.97 1.81 0.45
C VAL A 32 -8.45 0.38 0.55
N VAL A 33 -8.98 0.01 1.72
CA VAL A 33 -9.37 -1.36 2.04
C VAL A 33 -10.82 -1.49 2.49
N TYR A 34 -11.40 -2.67 2.24
CA TYR A 34 -12.78 -3.06 2.52
C TYR A 34 -13.81 -2.17 1.79
N ASP A 35 -15.08 -2.54 1.84
CA ASP A 35 -16.16 -1.73 1.26
C ASP A 35 -16.40 -0.44 2.05
N SER A 36 -16.02 -0.40 3.33
CA SER A 36 -16.05 0.80 4.16
C SER A 36 -14.98 1.85 3.81
N SER A 37 -14.18 1.63 2.76
CA SER A 37 -13.14 2.56 2.28
C SER A 37 -12.15 2.98 3.37
N ARG A 38 -11.84 2.07 4.29
CA ARG A 38 -10.87 2.33 5.37
C ARG A 38 -9.51 2.60 4.74
N LYS A 39 -8.89 3.70 5.16
CA LYS A 39 -7.58 4.14 4.68
C LYS A 39 -6.49 3.66 5.63
N ILE A 40 -5.40 3.09 5.09
CA ILE A 40 -4.25 2.63 5.85
C ILE A 40 -2.99 3.16 5.19
N GLN A 41 -2.27 4.03 5.88
CA GLN A 41 -0.98 4.53 5.40
C GLN A 41 0.11 3.46 5.63
N ALA A 42 0.98 3.29 4.64
CA ALA A 42 2.14 2.42 4.72
C ALA A 42 3.39 3.21 4.31
N LYS A 43 4.42 3.15 5.15
CA LYS A 43 5.79 3.63 4.84
C LYS A 43 6.73 2.48 4.48
N ARG A 44 6.43 1.30 5.02
CA ARG A 44 7.21 0.08 4.86
C ARG A 44 6.26 -1.11 4.78
N LEU A 45 6.44 -1.94 3.77
CA LEU A 45 5.59 -3.09 3.53
C LEU A 45 6.31 -4.19 2.78
N PHE A 46 5.84 -5.42 2.95
CA PHE A 46 6.28 -6.57 2.18
C PHE A 46 5.11 -7.16 1.39
N ILE A 47 5.39 -7.54 0.15
CA ILE A 47 4.45 -8.21 -0.74
C ILE A 47 4.62 -9.71 -0.53
N LEU A 48 3.59 -10.36 0.01
CA LEU A 48 3.57 -11.80 0.24
C LEU A 48 2.47 -12.43 -0.61
N LYS A 49 2.48 -13.77 -0.70
CA LYS A 49 1.70 -14.56 -1.67
C LYS A 49 0.26 -14.09 -1.92
N ASN A 50 -0.47 -13.67 -0.88
CA ASN A 50 -1.84 -13.17 -0.99
C ASN A 50 -2.15 -11.95 -0.11
N TYR A 51 -1.14 -11.29 0.45
CA TYR A 51 -1.34 -10.15 1.34
C TYR A 51 -0.13 -9.20 1.36
N PHE A 52 -0.38 -7.96 1.77
CA PHE A 52 0.66 -7.04 2.19
C PHE A 52 0.83 -7.11 3.70
N LEU A 53 2.08 -7.16 4.15
CA LEU A 53 2.45 -6.97 5.54
C LEU A 53 2.99 -5.54 5.70
N ILE A 54 2.23 -4.67 6.34
CA ILE A 54 2.65 -3.29 6.62
C ILE A 54 3.35 -3.24 7.97
N LEU A 55 4.54 -2.65 8.01
CA LEU A 55 5.24 -2.34 9.26
C LEU A 55 4.94 -0.89 9.66
N ARG A 56 4.42 -0.71 10.88
CA ARG A 56 4.13 0.60 11.48
C ARG A 56 5.12 0.83 12.61
N GLU A 57 6.35 1.18 12.23
CA GLU A 57 7.49 1.31 13.16
C GLU A 57 7.20 2.30 14.31
N GLU A 58 6.49 3.41 14.04
CA GLU A 58 6.10 4.40 15.05
C GLU A 58 5.11 3.85 16.09
N GLU A 59 4.30 2.86 15.72
CA GLU A 59 3.30 2.23 16.60
C GLU A 59 3.82 0.91 17.21
N ASN A 60 5.05 0.49 16.87
CA ASN A 60 5.58 -0.85 17.12
C ASN A 60 4.59 -1.97 16.77
N ASP A 61 3.90 -1.82 15.64
CA ASP A 61 2.83 -2.72 15.22
C ASP A 61 3.00 -3.18 13.77
N THR A 62 2.37 -4.31 13.45
CA THR A 62 2.33 -4.86 12.10
C THR A 62 0.91 -5.10 11.67
N ARG A 63 0.63 -4.85 10.40
CA ARG A 63 -0.72 -4.99 9.87
C ARG A 63 -0.75 -5.80 8.60
N LYS A 64 -1.54 -6.87 8.65
CA LYS A 64 -1.81 -7.74 7.50
C LYS A 64 -3.02 -7.24 6.71
N ILE A 65 -2.85 -7.05 5.40
CA ILE A 65 -3.94 -6.71 4.48
C ILE A 65 -4.00 -7.74 3.35
N GLN A 66 -5.04 -8.56 3.34
CA GLN A 66 -5.27 -9.52 2.26
C GLN A 66 -5.61 -8.79 0.96
N PHE A 67 -5.08 -9.26 -0.17
CA PHE A 67 -5.33 -8.64 -1.49
C PHE A 67 -6.82 -8.54 -1.83
N LYS A 68 -7.63 -9.54 -1.42
CA LYS A 68 -9.09 -9.52 -1.62
C LYS A 68 -9.81 -8.34 -0.96
N HIS A 69 -9.18 -7.68 0.00
CA HIS A 69 -9.73 -6.52 0.69
C HIS A 69 -9.23 -5.19 0.12
N ILE A 70 -8.30 -5.19 -0.84
CA ILE A 70 -7.77 -3.96 -1.42
C ILE A 70 -8.67 -3.50 -2.55
N LYS A 71 -9.15 -2.26 -2.43
CA LYS A 71 -9.93 -1.58 -3.47
C LYS A 71 -9.06 -0.71 -4.35
N GLY A 72 -7.98 -0.14 -3.81
CA GLY A 72 -7.04 0.68 -4.57
C GLY A 72 -5.97 1.32 -3.69
N PHE A 73 -5.23 2.25 -4.29
CA PHE A 73 -4.12 2.96 -3.68
C PHE A 73 -4.29 4.47 -3.88
N GLN A 74 -3.92 5.27 -2.89
CA GLN A 74 -4.01 6.74 -2.87
C GLN A 74 -2.71 7.35 -2.37
N TYR A 75 -2.41 8.58 -2.79
CA TYR A 75 -1.37 9.40 -2.17
C TYR A 75 -1.90 10.06 -0.90
N VAL A 76 -1.01 10.35 0.05
CA VAL A 76 -1.38 11.01 1.33
C VAL A 76 -1.85 12.45 1.12
N ASP A 77 -1.56 13.06 -0.03
CA ASP A 77 -1.89 14.46 -0.30
C ASP A 77 -2.38 14.70 -1.75
N LYS A 78 -3.59 14.22 -2.06
CA LYS A 78 -4.57 14.75 -3.03
C LYS A 78 -5.60 13.69 -3.41
N SER A 79 -6.81 14.17 -3.65
CA SER A 79 -8.10 13.50 -3.84
C SER A 79 -8.24 12.56 -5.04
N GLU A 80 -7.15 12.02 -5.59
CA GLU A 80 -7.20 11.14 -6.77
C GLU A 80 -7.14 9.67 -6.37
N ILE A 81 -8.26 8.98 -6.56
CA ILE A 81 -8.39 7.53 -6.32
C ILE A 81 -8.04 6.82 -7.62
N ILE A 82 -7.01 5.97 -7.60
CA ILE A 82 -6.70 5.07 -8.71
C ILE A 82 -7.36 3.72 -8.41
N THR A 83 -8.54 3.48 -8.98
CA THR A 83 -9.33 2.23 -8.90
C THR A 83 -8.94 1.22 -9.99
#